data_AF-A0A7V8W865-F1
#
_entry.id   AF-A0A7V8W865-F1
#
_cell.length_a   1.000
_cell.length_b   1.000
_cell.length_c   1.000
_cell.angle_alpha   90.00
_cell.angle_beta   90.00
_cell.angle_gamma   90.00
#
_symmetry.space_group_name_H-M   'P 1'
#
loop_
_entity.id
_entity.type
_entity.pdbx_description
1 polymer ?
#
loop_
_entity_poly.entity_id
_entity_poly.type
_entity_poly.pdbx_seq_one_letter_code
_entity_poly.pdbx_strand_id
1 'polypeptide(L)'
;MWDEYQHCLSRDDLGEVMSDVDHLSVWAGQTPPAPSPMLRPMYPWVSPLPVRTAADPKAMLADCTLRAAHLAKEQRLFAMAEDLYKRVSEQLPQDRYAYYVSEANAGLDELRQAQISQP
;
A
#
# COMPACT_ATOMS: atom_id res chain seq x y z
N MET A 1 -0.69 -11.67 -9.33
CA MET A 1 -1.10 -10.63 -8.35
C MET A 1 -1.88 -11.19 -7.16
N TRP A 2 -3.03 -11.86 -7.36
CA TRP A 2 -3.86 -12.37 -6.25
C TRP A 2 -3.10 -13.37 -5.37
N ASP A 3 -2.34 -14.28 -5.99
CA ASP A 3 -1.57 -15.30 -5.28
C ASP A 3 -0.45 -14.68 -4.44
N GLU A 4 0.23 -13.65 -4.94
CA GLU A 4 1.25 -12.87 -4.23
C GLU A 4 0.63 -12.11 -3.05
N TYR A 5 -0.57 -11.56 -3.23
CA TYR A 5 -1.30 -10.93 -2.12
C TYR A 5 -1.68 -11.96 -1.04
N GLN A 6 -2.22 -13.12 -1.43
CA GLN A 6 -2.53 -14.19 -0.48
C GLN A 6 -1.29 -14.73 0.21
N HIS A 7 -0.17 -14.84 -0.52
CA HIS A 7 1.12 -15.23 0.03
C HIS A 7 1.54 -14.23 1.12
N CYS A 8 1.57 -12.94 0.80
CA CYS A 8 1.90 -11.88 1.74
C CYS A 8 1.09 -11.96 3.05
N LEU A 9 -0.22 -12.15 2.97
CA LEU A 9 -1.09 -12.25 4.14
C LEU A 9 -0.84 -13.48 5.02
N SER A 10 -0.24 -14.53 4.47
CA SER A 10 0.00 -15.80 5.14
C SER A 10 1.39 -15.94 5.77
N ARG A 11 2.32 -15.02 5.46
CA ARG A 11 3.72 -15.11 5.88
C ARG A 11 4.05 -14.17 7.03
N ASP A 12 4.89 -14.64 7.93
CA ASP A 12 5.48 -13.85 9.02
C ASP A 12 6.98 -13.57 8.80
N ASP A 13 7.57 -14.14 7.73
CA ASP A 13 8.93 -13.81 7.32
C ASP A 13 8.94 -12.46 6.58
N LEU A 14 9.67 -11.50 7.13
CA LEU A 14 9.75 -10.14 6.59
C LEU A 14 10.40 -10.11 5.19
N GLY A 15 11.36 -10.98 4.91
CA GLY A 15 12.02 -11.05 3.60
C GLY A 15 11.07 -11.54 2.52
N GLU A 16 10.28 -12.58 2.82
CA GLU A 16 9.23 -13.09 1.93
C GLU A 16 8.15 -12.03 1.69
N VAL A 17 7.65 -11.39 2.75
CA VAL A 17 6.64 -10.33 2.63
C VAL A 17 7.15 -9.13 1.82
N MET A 18 8.42 -8.73 2.00
CA MET A 18 9.02 -7.66 1.20
C MET A 18 9.13 -8.04 -0.28
N SER A 19 9.46 -9.29 -0.58
CA SER A 19 9.46 -9.78 -1.97
C SER A 19 8.07 -9.68 -2.60
N ASP A 20 7.01 -9.98 -1.84
CA ASP A 20 5.63 -9.84 -2.32
C ASP A 20 5.24 -8.37 -2.53
N VAL A 21 5.66 -7.46 -1.64
CA VAL A 21 5.49 -6.00 -1.81
C VAL A 21 6.12 -5.54 -3.13
N ASP A 22 7.34 -5.97 -3.42
CA ASP A 22 8.03 -5.60 -4.66
C ASP A 22 7.29 -6.12 -5.90
N HIS A 23 6.82 -7.37 -5.88
CA HIS A 23 6.03 -7.93 -6.98
C HIS A 23 4.69 -7.21 -7.16
N LEU A 24 3.97 -6.91 -6.07
CA LEU A 24 2.70 -6.18 -6.11
C LEU A 24 2.90 -4.73 -6.61
N SER A 25 4.05 -4.12 -6.35
CA SER A 25 4.35 -2.76 -6.82
C SER A 25 4.35 -2.64 -8.35
N VAL A 26 4.83 -3.69 -9.04
CA VAL A 26 4.82 -3.77 -10.51
C VAL A 26 3.38 -3.76 -11.03
N TRP A 27 2.49 -4.53 -10.41
CA TRP A 27 1.07 -4.59 -10.77
C TRP A 27 0.34 -3.27 -10.46
N ALA A 28 0.62 -2.66 -9.31
CA ALA A 28 0.04 -1.38 -8.92
C ALA A 28 0.46 -0.25 -9.89
N GLY A 29 1.71 -0.25 -10.37
CA GLY A 29 2.22 0.70 -11.35
C GLY A 29 1.55 0.61 -12.73
N GLN A 30 0.96 -0.54 -13.07
CA GLN A 30 0.24 -0.75 -14.33
C GLN A 30 -1.22 -0.31 -14.27
N THR A 31 -1.74 0.07 -13.09
CA THR A 31 -3.13 0.51 -12.97
C THR A 31 -3.31 1.94 -13.48
N PRO A 32 -4.22 2.18 -14.46
CA PRO A 32 -4.44 3.52 -14.98
C PRO A 32 -4.95 4.45 -13.86
N PRO A 33 -4.53 5.73 -13.85
CA PRO A 33 -5.04 6.69 -12.89
C PRO A 33 -6.56 6.81 -13.02
N ALA A 34 -7.22 7.13 -11.91
CA ALA A 34 -8.66 7.40 -11.93
C ALA A 34 -8.96 8.51 -12.95
N PRO A 35 -10.03 8.38 -13.77
CA PRO A 35 -10.36 9.41 -14.73
C PRO A 35 -10.64 10.74 -14.00
N SER A 36 -9.88 11.78 -14.35
CA SER A 36 -10.09 13.12 -13.80
C SER A 36 -11.49 13.64 -14.15
N PRO A 37 -12.21 14.31 -13.23
CA PRO A 37 -13.55 14.84 -13.48
C PRO A 37 -13.58 16.08 -14.41
N MET A 38 -12.46 16.44 -15.05
CA MET A 38 -12.42 17.56 -15.98
C MET A 38 -13.14 17.21 -17.29
N LEU A 39 -14.27 17.90 -17.51
CA LEU A 39 -14.99 18.16 -18.77
C LEU A 39 -14.55 17.31 -19.97
N ARG A 40 -15.26 16.20 -20.21
CA ARG A 40 -15.16 15.46 -21.47
C ARG A 40 -15.68 16.33 -22.63
N PRO A 41 -14.90 16.57 -23.71
CA PRO A 41 -15.47 17.01 -24.97
C PRO A 41 -16.41 15.92 -25.49
N MET A 42 -17.61 16.32 -25.93
CA MET A 42 -18.58 15.45 -26.60
C MET A 42 -18.01 14.92 -27.92
N TYR A 43 -17.23 13.83 -27.89
CA TYR A 43 -16.98 13.00 -29.07
C TYR A 43 -17.02 11.52 -28.67
N PRO A 44 -17.57 10.63 -29.52
CA PRO A 44 -17.79 9.23 -29.18
C PRO A 44 -16.50 8.43 -29.39
N TRP A 45 -15.51 8.64 -28.52
CA TRP A 45 -14.40 7.72 -28.39
C TRP A 45 -14.69 6.86 -27.17
N VAL A 46 -15.03 5.60 -27.42
CA VAL A 46 -15.15 4.56 -26.40
C VAL A 46 -13.84 4.54 -25.63
N SER A 47 -13.82 5.21 -24.46
CA SER A 47 -12.69 5.08 -23.54
C SER A 47 -12.55 3.60 -23.22
N PRO A 48 -11.34 3.03 -23.20
CA PRO A 48 -11.17 1.65 -22.75
C PRO A 48 -11.85 1.55 -21.39
N LEU A 49 -12.81 0.63 -21.26
CA LEU A 49 -13.50 0.44 -20.00
C LEU A 49 -12.43 0.23 -18.94
N PRO A 50 -12.49 0.94 -17.78
CA PRO A 50 -11.59 0.65 -16.70
C PRO A 50 -11.73 -0.84 -16.42
N VAL A 51 -10.63 -1.58 -16.54
CA VAL A 51 -10.59 -3.00 -16.21
C VAL A 51 -11.01 -3.07 -14.76
N ARG A 52 -12.26 -3.45 -14.52
CA ARG A 52 -12.76 -3.69 -13.16
C ARG A 52 -12.21 -5.04 -12.75
N THR A 53 -10.94 -5.06 -12.36
CA THR A 53 -10.43 -6.17 -11.58
C THR A 53 -11.29 -6.26 -10.32
N ALA A 54 -11.71 -7.45 -9.92
CA ALA A 54 -12.45 -7.66 -8.66
C ALA A 54 -11.63 -7.26 -7.41
N ALA A 55 -10.36 -6.91 -7.63
CA ALA A 55 -9.32 -6.65 -6.67
C ALA A 55 -8.55 -5.40 -7.09
N ASP A 56 -8.36 -4.43 -6.19
CA ASP A 56 -7.60 -3.20 -6.45
C ASP A 56 -6.11 -3.44 -6.16
N PRO A 57 -5.22 -3.42 -7.16
CA PRO A 57 -3.80 -3.70 -6.97
C PRO A 57 -3.09 -2.69 -6.06
N LYS A 58 -3.55 -1.43 -6.02
CA LYS A 58 -2.99 -0.41 -5.12
C LYS A 58 -3.41 -0.66 -3.68
N ALA A 59 -4.65 -1.10 -3.48
CA ALA A 59 -5.14 -1.50 -2.16
C ALA A 59 -4.38 -2.73 -1.62
N MET A 60 -4.14 -3.74 -2.48
CA MET A 60 -3.35 -4.91 -2.12
C MET A 60 -1.90 -4.57 -1.77
N LEU A 61 -1.26 -3.71 -2.57
CA LEU A 61 0.08 -3.23 -2.27
C LEU A 61 0.11 -2.49 -0.93
N ALA A 62 -0.87 -1.62 -0.67
CA ALA A 62 -0.96 -0.87 0.57
C ALA A 62 -1.06 -1.81 1.78
N ASP A 63 -1.98 -2.78 1.73
CA ASP A 63 -2.22 -3.76 2.78
C ASP A 63 -0.96 -4.61 3.06
N CYS A 64 -0.33 -5.11 1.99
CA CYS A 64 0.89 -5.90 2.12
C CYS A 64 2.07 -5.07 2.65
N THR A 65 2.16 -3.78 2.28
CA THR A 65 3.19 -2.87 2.80
C THR A 65 2.98 -2.56 4.28
N LEU A 66 1.73 -2.41 4.72
CA LEU A 66 1.41 -2.27 6.15
C LEU A 66 1.82 -3.51 6.94
N ARG A 67 1.51 -4.71 6.43
CA ARG A 67 1.96 -5.97 7.04
C ARG A 67 3.48 -6.03 7.17
N ALA A 68 4.22 -5.66 6.12
CA ALA A 68 5.69 -5.57 6.16
C ALA A 68 6.15 -4.58 7.25
N ALA A 69 5.51 -3.42 7.36
CA ALA A 69 5.83 -2.41 8.37
C ALA A 69 5.57 -2.93 9.80
N HIS A 70 4.49 -3.67 10.01
CA HIS A 70 4.19 -4.32 11.30
C HIS A 70 5.26 -5.35 11.68
N LEU A 71 5.61 -6.25 10.76
CA LEU A 71 6.67 -7.25 10.98
C LEU A 71 8.04 -6.58 11.24
N ALA A 72 8.39 -5.55 10.48
CA ALA A 72 9.62 -4.78 10.71
C ALA A 72 9.62 -4.13 12.11
N LYS A 73 8.49 -3.56 12.55
CA LYS A 73 8.33 -3.00 13.89
C LYS A 73 8.50 -4.07 14.98
N GLU A 74 7.88 -5.22 14.83
CA GLU A 74 7.99 -6.36 15.76
C GLU A 74 9.43 -6.85 15.88
N GLN A 75 10.16 -6.87 14.77
CA GLN A 75 11.59 -7.20 14.71
C GLN A 75 12.51 -6.05 15.15
N ARG A 76 11.97 -4.94 15.66
CA ARG A 76 12.71 -3.74 16.10
C ARG A 76 13.50 -3.03 14.98
N LEU A 77 13.17 -3.31 13.73
CA LEU A 77 13.73 -2.63 12.55
C LEU A 77 12.99 -1.31 12.32
N PHE A 78 13.08 -0.39 13.28
CA PHE A 78 12.22 0.80 13.32
C PHE A 78 12.37 1.74 12.12
N ALA A 79 13.60 1.93 11.62
CA ALA A 79 13.83 2.75 10.42
C ALA A 79 13.10 2.17 9.20
N MET A 80 13.15 0.85 9.02
CA MET A 80 12.45 0.17 7.93
C MET A 80 10.93 0.25 8.12
N ALA A 81 10.43 0.03 9.34
CA ALA A 81 9.00 0.16 9.63
C ALA A 81 8.50 1.59 9.34
N GLU A 82 9.25 2.61 9.74
CA GLU A 82 8.93 4.01 9.46
C GLU A 82 8.87 4.30 7.96
N ASP A 83 9.86 3.87 7.19
CA ASP A 83 9.90 4.04 5.73
C ASP A 83 8.71 3.36 5.03
N LEU A 84 8.33 2.16 5.50
CA LEU A 84 7.19 1.41 4.95
C LEU A 84 5.85 2.08 5.26
N TYR A 85 5.63 2.56 6.50
CA TYR A 85 4.42 3.32 6.82
C TYR A 85 4.35 4.62 6.00
N LYS A 86 5.45 5.37 5.88
CA LYS A 86 5.51 6.60 5.06
C LYS A 86 5.15 6.34 3.61
N ARG A 87 5.64 5.23 3.04
CA ARG A 87 5.29 4.81 1.67
C ARG A 87 3.78 4.74 1.48
N VAL A 88 3.04 4.18 2.44
CA VAL A 88 1.58 4.08 2.38
C VAL A 88 0.90 5.43 2.59
N SER A 89 1.35 6.23 3.56
CA SER A 89 0.71 7.52 3.88
C SER A 89 0.95 8.61 2.83
N GLU A 90 2.07 8.57 2.12
CA GLU A 90 2.49 9.64 1.19
C GLU A 90 2.16 9.33 -0.28
N GLN A 91 2.15 8.05 -0.68
CA GLN A 91 2.07 7.70 -2.11
C GLN A 91 0.65 7.36 -2.61
N LEU A 92 -0.31 7.20 -1.70
CA LEU A 92 -1.70 6.85 -2.05
C LEU A 92 -2.62 8.08 -1.93
N PRO A 93 -3.51 8.33 -2.92
CA PRO A 93 -4.50 9.40 -2.80
C PRO A 93 -5.47 9.10 -1.66
N GLN A 94 -5.51 10.02 -0.68
CA GLN A 94 -6.22 9.82 0.59
C GLN A 94 -7.69 9.46 0.39
N ASP A 95 -8.37 10.05 -0.58
CA ASP A 95 -9.83 9.94 -0.75
C ASP A 95 -10.28 8.48 -1.00
N ARG A 96 -9.48 7.71 -1.74
CA ARG A 96 -9.80 6.31 -2.08
C ARG A 96 -9.17 5.31 -1.11
N TYR A 97 -8.03 5.64 -0.52
CA TYR A 97 -7.24 4.73 0.31
C TYR A 97 -7.12 5.20 1.76
N ALA A 98 -8.07 6.01 2.24
CA ALA A 98 -8.07 6.64 3.56
C ALA A 98 -7.85 5.63 4.69
N TYR A 99 -8.44 4.44 4.57
CA TYR A 99 -8.24 3.35 5.52
C TYR A 99 -6.74 3.01 5.68
N TYR A 100 -6.05 2.70 4.60
CA TYR A 100 -4.63 2.34 4.62
C TYR A 100 -3.74 3.48 5.10
N VAL A 101 -4.06 4.72 4.72
CA VAL A 101 -3.35 5.92 5.18
C VAL A 101 -3.54 6.11 6.69
N SER A 102 -4.74 5.88 7.21
CA SER A 102 -5.02 5.95 8.65
C SER A 102 -4.22 4.91 9.44
N GLU A 103 -4.21 3.66 8.99
CA GLU A 103 -3.42 2.59 9.61
C GLU A 103 -1.93 2.90 9.60
N ALA A 104 -1.41 3.43 8.48
CA ALA A 104 -0.02 3.85 8.38
C ALA A 104 0.35 4.95 9.38
N ASN A 105 -0.51 5.96 9.53
CA ASN A 105 -0.30 7.05 10.48
C ASN A 105 -0.34 6.55 11.93
N ALA A 106 -1.26 5.64 12.26
CA ALA A 106 -1.29 5.01 13.57
C ALA A 106 0.02 4.24 13.86
N GLY A 107 0.52 3.47 12.88
CA GLY A 107 1.81 2.79 12.99
C GLY A 107 3.01 3.73 13.21
N LEU A 108 3.03 4.90 12.54
CA LEU A 108 4.04 5.94 12.75
C LEU A 108 3.99 6.52 14.16
N ASP A 109 2.79 6.74 14.71
CA ASP A 109 2.62 7.26 16.06
C ASP A 109 3.07 6.25 17.12
N GLU A 110 2.77 4.97 16.92
CA GLU A 110 3.28 3.89 17.78
C GLU A 110 4.82 3.81 17.77
N LEU A 111 5.45 3.96 16.59
CA LEU A 111 6.91 3.99 16.48
C LEU A 111 7.53 5.16 17.26
N ARG A 112 6.94 6.35 17.15
CA ARG A 112 7.38 7.54 17.90
C ARG A 112 7.31 7.29 19.40
N GLN A 113 6.21 6.70 19.89
CA GLN A 113 6.05 6.36 21.31
C GLN A 113 7.07 5.30 21.77
N ALA A 114 7.33 4.30 20.94
CA ALA A 114 8.32 3.25 21.23
C ALA A 114 9.75 3.81 21.32
N GLN A 115 10.10 4.77 20.47
CA GLN A 115 11.42 5.43 20.47
C GLN A 115 11.60 6.37 21.66
N ILE A 116 10.55 7.10 22.07
CA ILE A 116 10.59 7.99 23.26
C ILE A 116 10.77 7.20 24.55
N SER A 117 10.27 5.97 24.59
CA SER A 117 10.31 5.10 25.78
C SER A 117 11.64 4.37 25.98
N GLN A 118 12.62 4.55 25.09
CA GLN A 118 13.96 3.99 25.22
C GLN A 118 14.92 5.03 25.85
N PRO A 119 15.53 4.75 27.02
CA PRO A 119 16.52 5.63 27.65
C PRO A 119 17.86 5.66 26.91
#